data_AF-A0A7K5D7V3-F1
#
_entry.id   AF-A0A7K5D7V3-F1
#
_cell.length_a   1.000
_cell.length_b   1.000
_cell.length_c   1.000
_cell.angle_alpha   90.00
_cell.angle_beta   90.00
_cell.angle_gamma   90.00
#
_symmetry.space_group_name_H-M   'P 1'
#
loop_
_entity.id
_entity.type
_entity.pdbx_description
1 polymer ?
#
loop_
_entity_poly.entity_id
_entity_poly.type
_entity_poly.pdbx_seq_one_letter_code
_entity_poly.pdbx_strand_id
1 'polypeptide(L)'
;MFSRSGYQALPLGDFDRFQQSNIGFYGAQKGFFCFRDKQDPLGPAGNATDTSQGWLSWICHGIITSLVFLLMVVTFPISGWFALKVVPTYERMIIFRLGRIQAPQGPGVVLLLPFIDHWQRVDLRTRAFNVPPCKVTSKDGAIISMGADIQFRVWDPVLSVMMVKDLIAATRMTAQNAMTKTLMKKSLREIQVEKLRIGEQLLLEINDMTKSWGLEVDRVELSMEAVLQPPRENLAGPAATVPPVPGLEGLDGTIQQLAAHFFGSTLALASGGTGAPEAADSVEMVNEVEPPTTPLLAQRKPSADELLSAVQSVLSEALVSQVGASYQVNIALSSGTWSTYFIDLSSGSGRIGRGVPEGVPDVTLEVSEQDLQDLFLGDLRPLSAYMSGRLQVTGDLHLALKLEELIKAMKQRR
;
A
#
# COMPACT_ATOMS: atom_id res chain seq x y z
N MET A 1 16.92 18.81 -21.41
CA MET A 1 18.27 18.48 -20.89
C MET A 1 18.10 17.86 -19.51
N PHE A 2 18.72 16.70 -19.32
CA PHE A 2 18.50 15.77 -18.22
C PHE A 2 18.95 16.30 -16.85
N SER A 3 18.38 15.67 -15.81
CA SER A 3 19.06 15.25 -14.57
C SER A 3 18.78 16.09 -13.32
N ARG A 4 17.93 15.55 -12.44
CA ARG A 4 18.33 15.01 -11.12
C ARG A 4 17.09 14.56 -10.35
N SER A 5 16.63 13.33 -10.62
CA SER A 5 15.86 12.58 -9.63
C SER A 5 16.84 12.16 -8.55
N GLY A 6 16.77 12.81 -7.39
CA GLY A 6 17.57 12.49 -6.21
C GLY A 6 17.14 11.15 -5.63
N TYR A 7 17.59 10.06 -6.23
CA TYR A 7 17.65 8.78 -5.53
C TYR A 7 18.74 8.89 -4.48
N GLN A 8 18.34 9.26 -3.26
CA GLN A 8 19.16 8.99 -2.09
C GLN A 8 19.12 7.47 -1.90
N ALA A 9 20.19 6.80 -2.34
CA ALA A 9 20.39 5.39 -2.03
C ALA A 9 20.25 5.24 -0.51
N LEU A 10 19.23 4.50 -0.07
CA LEU A 10 19.15 4.03 1.30
C LEU A 10 20.49 3.34 1.59
N PRO A 11 21.18 3.67 2.69
CA PRO A 11 22.46 3.05 3.01
C PRO A 11 22.24 1.54 2.95
N LEU A 12 23.14 0.82 2.25
CA LEU A 12 23.21 -0.63 2.33
C LEU A 12 23.12 -0.98 3.81
N GLY A 13 21.99 -1.53 4.24
CA GLY A 13 21.74 -1.79 5.64
C GLY A 13 22.85 -2.71 6.14
N ASP A 14 23.78 -2.15 6.91
CA ASP A 14 24.73 -2.76 7.83
C ASP A 14 24.96 -4.28 7.64
N PHE A 15 25.37 -4.69 6.43
CA PHE A 15 25.68 -6.09 6.13
C PHE A 15 26.96 -6.55 6.86
N ASP A 16 27.71 -5.60 7.42
CA ASP A 16 28.94 -5.84 8.16
C ASP A 16 28.74 -6.32 9.60
N ARG A 17 27.52 -6.27 10.14
CA ARG A 17 27.26 -6.83 11.49
C ARG A 17 27.46 -8.34 11.57
N PHE A 18 27.60 -9.00 10.41
CA PHE A 18 27.91 -10.43 10.29
C PHE A 18 29.21 -10.73 9.52
N GLN A 19 29.93 -9.73 8.98
CA GLN A 19 31.23 -9.92 8.31
C GLN A 19 32.42 -9.99 9.27
N GLN A 20 32.27 -9.63 10.54
CA GLN A 20 33.40 -9.58 11.48
C GLN A 20 33.89 -10.92 12.06
N SER A 21 33.48 -12.06 11.50
CA SER A 21 34.07 -13.34 11.88
C SER A 21 34.31 -14.24 10.68
N ASN A 22 35.28 -13.86 9.83
CA ASN A 22 36.39 -14.74 9.43
C ASN A 22 37.25 -14.11 8.33
N ILE A 23 38.44 -13.64 8.72
CA ILE A 23 39.64 -13.70 7.89
C ILE A 23 40.74 -14.32 8.75
N GLY A 24 41.38 -15.38 8.26
CA GLY A 24 42.60 -15.93 8.84
C GLY A 24 42.76 -17.43 8.68
N PHE A 25 43.18 -17.88 7.50
CA PHE A 25 43.86 -19.17 7.36
C PHE A 25 45.28 -19.04 7.97
N TYR A 26 45.77 -20.15 8.52
CA TYR A 26 47.08 -20.42 9.16
C TYR A 26 47.20 -20.24 10.69
N GLY A 27 47.19 -21.38 11.38
CA GLY A 27 48.05 -21.63 12.54
C GLY A 27 47.37 -21.72 13.91
N ALA A 28 47.60 -22.85 14.57
CA ALA A 28 47.46 -23.09 16.02
C ALA A 28 46.05 -23.37 16.57
N GLN A 29 45.76 -24.68 16.62
CA GLN A 29 45.31 -25.40 17.82
C GLN A 29 44.37 -24.62 18.77
N LYS A 30 43.06 -24.72 18.57
CA LYS A 30 42.06 -24.53 19.63
C LYS A 30 40.74 -25.22 19.28
N GLY A 31 40.42 -26.24 20.08
CA GLY A 31 39.07 -26.62 20.50
C GLY A 31 37.99 -26.80 19.43
N PHE A 32 37.69 -28.06 19.14
CA PHE A 32 36.57 -28.58 18.34
C PHE A 32 35.15 -28.23 18.87
N PHE A 33 34.99 -27.30 19.82
CA PHE A 33 33.69 -26.92 20.37
C PHE A 33 33.69 -25.45 20.81
N CYS A 34 33.06 -24.59 20.02
CA CYS A 34 32.56 -23.29 20.50
C CYS A 34 31.32 -22.90 19.68
N PHE A 35 30.18 -23.51 20.02
CA PHE A 35 28.87 -23.00 19.64
C PHE A 35 28.55 -21.84 20.59
N ARG A 36 28.79 -20.60 20.15
CA ARG A 36 28.31 -19.40 20.83
C ARG A 36 26.85 -19.21 20.43
N ASP A 37 25.97 -19.39 21.40
CA ASP A 37 24.54 -19.11 21.37
C ASP A 37 24.29 -17.69 20.81
N LYS A 38 23.59 -17.61 19.68
CA LYS A 38 23.01 -16.36 19.18
C LYS A 38 21.51 -16.54 19.29
N GLN A 39 20.96 -15.99 20.38
CA GLN A 39 19.53 -15.95 20.65
C GLN A 39 18.77 -15.42 19.43
N ASP A 40 17.90 -16.26 18.89
CA ASP A 40 16.88 -15.89 17.90
C ASP A 40 15.87 -14.93 18.56
N PRO A 41 15.55 -13.77 17.96
CA PRO A 41 14.53 -12.88 18.49
C PRO A 41 13.16 -13.29 17.94
N LEU A 42 12.60 -14.37 18.47
CA LEU A 42 11.18 -14.71 18.30
C LEU A 42 10.57 -14.89 19.70
N GLY A 43 9.76 -13.91 20.09
CA GLY A 43 8.98 -13.91 21.33
C GLY A 43 7.85 -14.93 21.34
N PRO A 44 7.15 -15.08 22.48
CA PRO A 44 6.78 -16.39 23.01
C PRO A 44 5.33 -16.78 22.68
N ALA A 45 5.12 -18.02 22.22
CA ALA A 45 3.90 -18.78 22.48
C ALA A 45 4.07 -20.24 22.05
N GLY A 46 3.82 -21.17 22.97
CA GLY A 46 3.45 -22.55 22.63
C GLY A 46 4.45 -23.60 23.05
N ASN A 47 4.24 -24.17 24.23
CA ASN A 47 4.77 -25.46 24.63
C ASN A 47 4.45 -26.52 23.56
N ALA A 48 5.41 -26.86 22.72
CA ALA A 48 5.36 -28.02 21.84
C ALA A 48 6.71 -28.75 21.95
N THR A 49 6.76 -29.67 22.90
CA THR A 49 7.53 -30.93 22.84
C THR A 49 8.75 -30.98 21.91
N ASP A 50 9.83 -30.27 22.22
CA ASP A 50 11.17 -30.64 21.76
C ASP A 50 11.91 -31.38 22.88
N THR A 51 11.24 -32.43 23.37
CA THR A 51 11.79 -33.35 24.35
C THR A 51 12.72 -34.35 23.66
N SER A 52 14.02 -34.21 23.96
CA SER A 52 15.09 -35.20 23.74
C SER A 52 15.50 -35.47 22.29
N GLN A 53 16.26 -34.54 21.71
CA GLN A 53 17.31 -34.93 20.78
C GLN A 53 18.39 -35.69 21.59
N GLY A 54 18.17 -36.99 21.77
CA GLY A 54 19.06 -37.83 22.57
C GLY A 54 20.50 -37.78 22.05
N TRP A 55 21.46 -37.88 22.96
CA TRP A 55 22.90 -38.00 22.67
C TRP A 55 23.24 -39.01 21.55
N LEU A 56 22.42 -40.07 21.39
CA LEU A 56 22.48 -41.01 20.27
C LEU A 56 22.31 -40.36 18.89
N SER A 57 21.40 -39.40 18.73
CA SER A 57 21.20 -38.68 17.46
C SER A 57 22.43 -37.86 17.09
N TRP A 58 23.07 -37.25 18.08
CA TRP A 58 24.32 -36.51 17.90
C TRP A 58 25.47 -37.43 17.49
N ILE A 59 25.59 -38.59 18.14
CA ILE A 59 26.61 -39.60 17.83
C ILE A 59 26.39 -40.16 16.42
N CYS A 60 25.16 -40.56 16.07
CA CYS A 60 24.84 -41.06 14.73
C CYS A 60 25.12 -40.03 13.65
N HIS A 61 24.75 -38.76 13.86
CA HIS A 61 25.06 -37.67 12.93
C HIS A 61 26.57 -37.49 12.77
N GLY A 62 27.34 -37.54 13.87
CA GLY A 62 28.80 -37.48 13.86
C GLY A 62 29.45 -38.64 13.09
N ILE A 63 28.96 -39.87 13.30
CA ILE A 63 29.48 -41.07 12.61
C ILE A 63 29.18 -40.98 11.10
N ILE A 64 27.95 -40.64 10.71
CA ILE A 64 27.55 -40.54 9.30
C ILE A 64 28.34 -39.44 8.58
N THR A 65 28.47 -38.26 9.20
CA THR A 65 29.26 -37.17 8.62
C THR A 65 30.74 -37.52 8.51
N SER A 66 31.32 -38.18 9.52
CA SER A 66 32.70 -38.67 9.48
C SER A 66 32.92 -39.72 8.39
N LEU A 67 32.00 -40.68 8.23
CA LEU A 67 32.07 -41.72 7.21
C LEU A 67 32.04 -41.13 5.78
N VAL A 68 31.12 -40.20 5.52
CA VAL A 68 31.03 -39.55 4.20
C VAL A 68 32.20 -38.62 3.93
N PHE A 69 32.72 -37.94 4.96
CA PHE A 69 33.95 -37.17 4.82
C PHE A 69 35.15 -38.07 4.49
N LEU A 70 35.28 -39.23 5.15
CA LEU A 70 36.32 -40.21 4.86
C LEU A 70 36.19 -40.73 3.42
N LEU A 71 34.97 -41.06 2.98
CA LEU A 71 34.71 -41.48 1.61
C LEU A 71 35.04 -40.38 0.59
N MET A 72 34.76 -39.11 0.91
CA MET A 72 35.14 -37.96 0.10
C MET A 72 36.67 -37.85 -0.05
N VAL A 73 37.44 -38.08 1.02
CA VAL A 73 38.92 -38.07 0.98
C VAL A 73 39.46 -39.22 0.14
N VAL A 74 38.91 -40.44 0.29
CA VAL A 74 39.32 -41.62 -0.48
C VAL A 74 39.06 -41.46 -1.98
N THR A 75 37.98 -40.77 -2.33
CA THR A 75 37.56 -40.53 -3.73
C THR A 75 38.15 -39.25 -4.34
N PHE A 76 39.11 -38.62 -3.67
CA PHE A 76 39.86 -37.49 -4.20
C PHE A 76 40.72 -37.94 -5.41
N PRO A 77 40.76 -37.22 -6.55
CA PRO A 77 40.38 -35.81 -6.81
C PRO A 77 38.96 -35.57 -7.36
N ILE A 78 38.22 -36.63 -7.70
CA ILE A 78 36.94 -36.52 -8.40
C ILE A 78 35.88 -35.85 -7.51
N SER A 79 35.85 -36.19 -6.23
CA SER A 79 34.91 -35.61 -5.25
C SER A 79 35.15 -34.11 -5.01
N GLY A 80 36.40 -33.66 -5.03
CA GLY A 80 36.78 -32.27 -4.76
C GLY A 80 36.18 -31.30 -5.78
N TRP A 81 36.14 -31.68 -7.05
CA TRP A 81 35.54 -30.87 -8.11
C TRP A 81 34.02 -30.67 -7.93
N PHE A 82 33.32 -31.68 -7.42
CA PHE A 82 31.88 -31.58 -7.15
C PHE A 82 31.56 -30.92 -5.80
N ALA A 83 32.45 -31.06 -4.81
CA ALA A 83 32.26 -30.54 -3.45
C ALA A 83 32.54 -29.04 -3.33
N LEU A 84 33.48 -28.51 -4.13
CA LEU A 84 33.84 -27.10 -4.12
C LEU A 84 32.88 -26.32 -5.03
N LYS A 85 31.99 -25.53 -4.42
CA LYS A 85 31.03 -24.70 -5.16
C LYS A 85 31.23 -23.23 -4.84
N VAL A 86 31.39 -22.42 -5.88
CA VAL A 86 31.54 -20.96 -5.74
C VAL A 86 30.15 -20.32 -5.73
N VAL A 87 29.91 -19.46 -4.74
CA VAL A 87 28.69 -18.67 -4.58
C VAL A 87 29.01 -17.20 -4.84
N PRO A 88 28.29 -16.52 -5.74
CA PRO A 88 28.52 -15.11 -6.03
C PRO A 88 28.04 -14.21 -4.88
N THR A 89 28.55 -12.97 -4.82
CA THR A 89 28.27 -11.98 -3.76
C THR A 89 26.79 -11.67 -3.52
N TYR A 90 25.98 -11.77 -4.57
CA TYR A 90 24.55 -11.42 -4.55
C TYR A 90 23.64 -12.62 -4.24
N GLU A 91 24.20 -13.81 -4.10
CA GLU A 91 23.45 -15.01 -3.69
C GLU A 91 23.87 -15.43 -2.28
N ARG A 92 22.91 -16.02 -1.56
CA ARG A 92 23.16 -16.75 -0.31
C ARG A 92 22.84 -18.21 -0.54
N MET A 93 23.64 -19.08 0.05
CA MET A 93 23.44 -20.51 -0.04
C MET A 93 23.04 -21.07 1.32
N ILE A 94 21.91 -21.75 1.36
CA ILE A 94 21.41 -22.47 2.52
C ILE A 94 21.74 -23.94 2.33
N ILE A 95 22.30 -24.55 3.36
CA ILE A 95 22.68 -25.96 3.35
C ILE A 95 21.84 -26.68 4.38
N PHE A 96 21.17 -27.73 3.93
CA PHE A 96 20.48 -28.70 4.75
C PHE A 96 21.36 -29.93 4.86
N ARG A 97 21.81 -30.24 6.08
CA ARG A 97 22.61 -31.42 6.38
C ARG A 97 21.79 -32.38 7.21
N LEU A 98 21.49 -33.56 6.66
CA LEU A 98 20.68 -34.59 7.35
C LEU A 98 19.38 -34.04 7.95
N GLY A 99 18.70 -33.14 7.21
CA GLY A 99 17.45 -32.51 7.64
C GLY A 99 17.59 -31.38 8.66
N ARG A 100 18.82 -30.99 9.04
CA ARG A 100 19.10 -29.83 9.89
C ARG A 100 19.59 -28.65 9.06
N ILE A 101 19.11 -27.46 9.40
CA ILE A 101 19.50 -26.21 8.75
C ILE A 101 20.86 -25.78 9.30
N GLN A 102 21.80 -25.48 8.40
CA GLN A 102 23.05 -24.82 8.75
C GLN A 102 22.92 -23.30 8.58
N ALA A 103 23.79 -22.56 9.26
CA ALA A 103 23.86 -21.12 9.09
C ALA A 103 24.05 -20.73 7.60
N PRO A 104 23.37 -19.67 7.12
CA PRO A 104 23.43 -19.27 5.72
C PRO A 104 24.87 -18.91 5.34
N GLN A 105 25.39 -19.58 4.32
CA GLN A 105 26.77 -19.39 3.90
C GLN A 105 26.87 -18.11 3.05
N GLY A 106 27.88 -17.31 3.38
CA GLY A 106 28.22 -16.11 2.64
C GLY A 106 28.86 -16.39 1.28
N PRO A 107 29.16 -15.33 0.52
CA PRO A 107 29.78 -15.48 -0.78
C PRO A 107 31.21 -16.02 -0.69
N GLY A 108 31.62 -16.76 -1.70
CA GLY A 108 32.93 -17.43 -1.74
C GLY A 108 32.82 -18.92 -2.02
N VAL A 109 33.89 -19.64 -1.69
CA VAL A 109 33.99 -21.09 -1.89
C VAL A 109 33.37 -21.79 -0.69
N VAL A 110 32.33 -22.56 -0.95
CA VAL A 110 31.65 -23.35 0.07
C VAL A 110 31.86 -24.83 -0.22
N LEU A 111 32.30 -25.57 0.79
CA LEU A 111 32.50 -27.01 0.71
C LEU A 111 31.18 -27.74 1.02
N LEU A 112 30.66 -28.45 0.04
CA LEU A 112 29.45 -29.26 0.15
C LEU A 112 29.82 -30.73 0.22
N LEU A 113 29.30 -31.45 1.21
CA LEU A 113 29.50 -32.90 1.28
C LEU A 113 28.57 -33.60 0.28
N PRO A 114 29.12 -34.39 -0.66
CA PRO A 114 28.28 -35.14 -1.59
C PRO A 114 27.40 -36.14 -0.81
N PHE A 115 26.22 -36.44 -1.36
CA PHE A 115 25.17 -37.34 -0.82
C PHE A 115 24.40 -36.86 0.42
N ILE A 116 25.02 -36.12 1.34
CA ILE A 116 24.36 -35.67 2.57
C ILE A 116 23.79 -34.26 2.46
N ASP A 117 24.52 -33.34 1.85
CA ASP A 117 24.18 -31.93 1.87
C ASP A 117 23.22 -31.61 0.71
N HIS A 118 22.04 -31.09 1.04
CA HIS A 118 21.15 -30.45 0.08
C HIS A 118 21.34 -28.94 0.15
N TRP A 119 21.57 -28.30 -0.99
CA TRP A 119 21.86 -26.88 -1.06
C TRP A 119 20.80 -26.16 -1.88
N GLN A 120 20.41 -24.97 -1.43
CA GLN A 120 19.52 -24.08 -2.14
C GLN A 120 20.14 -22.68 -2.21
N ARG A 121 20.11 -22.09 -3.40
CA ARG A 121 20.59 -20.72 -3.64
C ARG A 121 19.41 -19.78 -3.65
N VAL A 122 19.56 -18.68 -2.94
CA VAL A 122 18.59 -17.59 -2.87
C VAL A 122 19.30 -16.31 -3.28
N ASP A 123 18.71 -15.59 -4.21
CA ASP A 123 19.22 -14.31 -4.69
C ASP A 123 18.65 -13.18 -3.83
N LEU A 124 19.51 -12.26 -3.42
CA LEU A 124 19.13 -11.12 -2.57
C LEU A 124 18.77 -9.87 -3.37
N ARG A 125 18.93 -9.90 -4.70
CA ARG A 125 18.59 -8.75 -5.56
C ARG A 125 17.09 -8.51 -5.60
N THR A 126 16.70 -7.26 -5.80
CA THR A 126 15.32 -6.88 -6.07
C THR A 126 14.85 -7.54 -7.37
N ARG A 127 13.71 -8.22 -7.30
CA ARG A 127 13.05 -8.90 -8.42
C ARG A 127 11.67 -8.30 -8.61
N ALA A 128 11.25 -8.19 -9.86
CA ALA A 128 9.91 -7.79 -10.23
C ALA A 128 9.12 -9.01 -10.70
N PHE A 129 7.84 -9.08 -10.32
CA PHE A 129 6.90 -10.01 -10.93
C PHE A 129 5.53 -9.35 -11.05
N ASN A 130 4.82 -9.75 -12.11
CA ASN A 130 3.46 -9.31 -12.34
C ASN A 130 2.45 -10.20 -11.62
N VAL A 131 1.46 -9.54 -11.03
CA VAL A 131 0.23 -10.15 -10.53
C VAL A 131 -0.76 -10.19 -11.70
N PRO A 132 -1.36 -11.36 -12.00
CA PRO A 132 -2.29 -11.50 -13.10
C PRO A 132 -3.51 -10.59 -12.91
N PRO A 133 -4.05 -10.02 -14.00
CA PRO A 133 -5.18 -9.11 -13.95
C PRO A 133 -6.44 -9.82 -13.43
N CYS A 134 -7.12 -9.19 -12.49
CA CYS A 134 -8.32 -9.73 -11.86
C CYS A 134 -9.51 -8.80 -12.10
N LYS A 135 -10.68 -9.39 -12.37
CA LYS A 135 -11.94 -8.67 -12.51
C LYS A 135 -12.48 -8.34 -11.12
N VAL A 136 -12.58 -7.05 -10.79
CA VAL A 136 -13.09 -6.57 -9.51
C VAL A 136 -14.22 -5.57 -9.72
N THR A 137 -15.22 -5.62 -8.84
CA THR A 137 -16.31 -4.65 -8.82
C THR A 137 -15.97 -3.55 -7.83
N SER A 138 -15.90 -2.32 -8.32
CA SER A 138 -15.68 -1.11 -7.52
C SER A 138 -16.95 -0.72 -6.76
N LYS A 139 -16.83 0.20 -5.80
CA LYS A 139 -17.93 0.75 -5.00
C LYS A 139 -19.09 1.30 -5.85
N ASP A 140 -18.80 1.86 -7.02
CA ASP A 140 -19.82 2.45 -7.91
C ASP A 140 -20.45 1.43 -8.87
N GLY A 141 -20.19 0.14 -8.68
CA GLY A 141 -20.68 -0.93 -9.55
C GLY A 141 -19.94 -1.05 -10.89
N ALA A 142 -18.85 -0.30 -11.10
CA ALA A 142 -17.98 -0.46 -12.26
C ALA A 142 -17.20 -1.77 -12.17
N ILE A 143 -17.11 -2.50 -13.29
CA ILE A 143 -16.33 -3.73 -13.39
C ILE A 143 -15.01 -3.39 -14.08
N ILE A 144 -13.91 -3.53 -13.35
CA ILE A 144 -12.55 -3.23 -13.85
C ILE A 144 -11.65 -4.47 -13.81
N SER A 145 -10.77 -4.59 -14.79
CA SER A 145 -9.67 -5.55 -14.81
C SER A 145 -8.40 -4.85 -14.38
N MET A 146 -7.90 -5.18 -13.19
CA MET A 146 -6.70 -4.57 -12.62
C MET A 146 -5.67 -5.64 -12.25
N GLY A 147 -4.41 -5.38 -12.62
CA GLY A 147 -3.23 -6.12 -12.18
C GLY A 147 -2.29 -5.22 -11.38
N ALA A 148 -1.15 -5.77 -10.97
CA ALA A 148 -0.10 -5.03 -10.28
C ALA A 148 1.28 -5.57 -10.65
N ASP A 149 2.28 -4.72 -10.65
CA ASP A 149 3.70 -5.11 -10.69
C ASP A 149 4.32 -4.88 -9.31
N ILE A 150 5.00 -5.90 -8.79
CA ILE A 150 5.55 -5.89 -7.44
C ILE A 150 7.05 -6.11 -7.51
N GLN A 151 7.79 -5.16 -6.94
CA GLN A 151 9.22 -5.24 -6.75
C GLN A 151 9.50 -5.62 -5.29
N PHE A 152 10.21 -6.72 -5.10
CA PHE A 152 10.53 -7.25 -3.78
C PHE A 152 11.97 -7.74 -3.74
N ARG A 153 12.55 -7.75 -2.53
CA ARG A 153 13.85 -8.33 -2.25
C ARG A 153 13.76 -9.28 -1.06
N VAL A 154 14.59 -10.31 -1.06
CA VAL A 154 14.70 -11.23 0.08
C VAL A 154 15.72 -10.64 1.06
N TRP A 155 15.30 -10.37 2.29
CA TRP A 155 16.19 -9.86 3.34
C TRP A 155 16.76 -11.02 4.18
N ASP A 156 15.96 -12.05 4.47
CA ASP A 156 16.39 -13.26 5.16
C ASP A 156 16.18 -14.49 4.27
N PRO A 157 17.27 -15.10 3.76
CA PRO A 157 17.16 -16.27 2.92
C PRO A 157 16.67 -17.50 3.70
N VAL A 158 16.98 -17.62 5.00
CA VAL A 158 16.62 -18.79 5.82
C VAL A 158 15.10 -18.83 6.00
N LEU A 159 14.51 -17.72 6.42
CA LEU A 159 13.05 -17.60 6.56
C LEU A 159 12.32 -17.82 5.22
N SER A 160 12.88 -17.29 4.13
CA SER A 160 12.28 -17.42 2.80
C SER A 160 12.14 -18.87 2.33
N VAL A 161 13.09 -19.74 2.66
CA VAL A 161 13.02 -21.16 2.28
C VAL A 161 12.20 -21.98 3.28
N MET A 162 12.24 -21.61 4.56
CA MET A 162 11.60 -22.39 5.62
C MET A 162 10.10 -22.15 5.73
N MET A 163 9.66 -20.91 5.52
CA MET A 163 8.27 -20.53 5.79
C MET A 163 7.32 -20.84 4.64
N VAL A 164 7.78 -20.68 3.39
CA VAL A 164 6.93 -20.82 2.20
C VAL A 164 7.69 -21.55 1.10
N LYS A 165 7.08 -22.60 0.54
CA LYS A 165 7.66 -23.37 -0.57
C LYS A 165 7.81 -22.53 -1.85
N ASP A 166 6.71 -21.94 -2.32
CA ASP A 166 6.66 -21.11 -3.52
C ASP A 166 6.39 -19.65 -3.17
N LEU A 167 7.47 -18.93 -2.87
CA LEU A 167 7.45 -17.54 -2.44
C LEU A 167 6.64 -16.64 -3.38
N ILE A 168 6.92 -16.75 -4.69
CA ILE A 168 6.32 -15.89 -5.72
C ILE A 168 4.81 -16.16 -5.83
N ALA A 169 4.39 -17.43 -5.74
CA ALA A 169 2.98 -17.80 -5.83
C ALA A 169 2.20 -17.31 -4.61
N ALA A 170 2.76 -17.49 -3.40
CA ALA A 170 2.16 -17.01 -2.16
C ALA A 170 2.03 -15.48 -2.15
N THR A 171 3.09 -14.75 -2.46
CA THR A 171 3.06 -13.28 -2.52
C THR A 171 2.09 -12.78 -3.58
N ARG A 172 2.01 -13.45 -4.75
CA ARG A 172 1.01 -13.13 -5.79
C ARG A 172 -0.42 -13.23 -5.27
N MET A 173 -0.74 -14.32 -4.56
CA MET A 173 -2.07 -14.51 -3.98
C MET A 173 -2.39 -13.47 -2.90
N THR A 174 -1.43 -13.19 -2.02
CA THR A 174 -1.58 -12.15 -0.98
C THR A 174 -1.80 -10.78 -1.59
N ALA A 175 -1.02 -10.42 -2.60
CA ALA A 175 -1.16 -9.16 -3.30
C ALA A 175 -2.51 -9.03 -4.01
N GLN A 176 -2.96 -10.10 -4.69
CA GLN A 176 -4.26 -10.14 -5.34
C GLN A 176 -5.41 -9.94 -4.32
N ASN A 177 -5.31 -10.58 -3.15
CA ASN A 177 -6.30 -10.44 -2.09
C ASN A 177 -6.32 -9.02 -1.50
N ALA A 178 -5.15 -8.45 -1.19
CA ALA A 178 -5.03 -7.10 -0.64
C ALA A 178 -5.48 -6.02 -1.65
N MET A 179 -5.12 -6.19 -2.93
CA MET A 179 -5.58 -5.34 -4.02
C MET A 179 -7.11 -5.40 -4.15
N THR A 180 -7.69 -6.59 -4.22
CA THR A 180 -9.15 -6.77 -4.35
C THR A 180 -9.89 -6.13 -3.17
N LYS A 181 -9.40 -6.36 -1.95
CA LYS A 181 -9.96 -5.78 -0.71
C LYS A 181 -9.94 -4.26 -0.70
N THR A 182 -8.89 -3.64 -1.23
CA THR A 182 -8.74 -2.18 -1.29
C THR A 182 -9.58 -1.58 -2.42
N LEU A 183 -9.58 -2.20 -3.61
CA LEU A 183 -10.33 -1.72 -4.77
C LEU A 183 -11.85 -1.80 -4.58
N MET A 184 -12.35 -2.81 -3.86
CA MET A 184 -13.80 -2.92 -3.54
C MET A 184 -14.32 -1.72 -2.73
N LYS A 185 -13.47 -1.02 -1.98
CA LYS A 185 -13.86 0.12 -1.14
C LYS A 185 -13.77 1.46 -1.87
N LYS A 186 -13.08 1.52 -3.01
CA LYS A 186 -12.75 2.75 -3.75
C LYS A 186 -13.63 2.89 -4.99
N SER A 187 -13.96 4.13 -5.34
CA SER A 187 -14.67 4.47 -6.59
C SER A 187 -13.74 4.39 -7.80
N LEU A 188 -14.27 4.25 -9.02
CA LEU A 188 -13.44 4.17 -10.23
C LEU A 188 -12.58 5.43 -10.41
N ARG A 189 -13.19 6.60 -10.17
CA ARG A 189 -12.52 7.90 -10.27
C ARG A 189 -11.41 8.05 -9.22
N GLU A 190 -11.67 7.65 -7.98
CA GLU A 190 -10.63 7.63 -6.94
C GLU A 190 -9.47 6.72 -7.32
N ILE A 191 -9.73 5.55 -7.90
CA ILE A 191 -8.67 4.61 -8.31
C ILE A 191 -7.76 5.23 -9.38
N GLN A 192 -8.34 5.98 -10.33
CA GLN A 192 -7.57 6.63 -11.39
C GLN A 192 -6.75 7.83 -10.88
N VAL A 193 -7.34 8.65 -9.99
CA VAL A 193 -6.70 9.86 -9.45
C VAL A 193 -5.69 9.52 -8.35
N GLU A 194 -6.04 8.62 -7.43
CA GLU A 194 -5.26 8.30 -6.23
C GLU A 194 -4.40 7.03 -6.38
N LYS A 195 -4.09 6.62 -7.61
CA LYS A 195 -3.33 5.40 -7.90
C LYS A 195 -2.07 5.24 -7.04
N LEU A 196 -1.32 6.33 -6.84
CA LEU A 196 -0.09 6.33 -6.04
C LEU A 196 -0.36 6.06 -4.55
N ARG A 197 -1.36 6.73 -3.97
CA ARG A 197 -1.74 6.54 -2.55
C ARG A 197 -2.26 5.13 -2.28
N ILE A 198 -3.02 4.57 -3.22
CA ILE A 198 -3.50 3.18 -3.11
C ILE A 198 -2.30 2.21 -3.19
N GLY A 199 -1.32 2.49 -4.05
CA GLY A 199 -0.08 1.73 -4.13
C GLY A 199 0.71 1.72 -2.81
N GLU A 200 0.85 2.88 -2.16
CA GLU A 200 1.52 3.00 -0.84
C GLU A 200 0.75 2.24 0.26
N GLN A 201 -0.58 2.37 0.30
CA GLN A 201 -1.41 1.64 1.26
C GLN A 201 -1.27 0.11 1.06
N LEU A 202 -1.29 -0.34 -0.19
CA LEU A 202 -1.14 -1.74 -0.55
C LEU A 202 0.27 -2.27 -0.21
N LEU A 203 1.30 -1.44 -0.41
CA LEU A 203 2.66 -1.77 -0.02
C LEU A 203 2.75 -2.05 1.48
N LEU A 204 2.15 -1.20 2.33
CA LEU A 204 2.16 -1.40 3.78
C LEU A 204 1.43 -2.70 4.18
N GLU A 205 0.26 -2.97 3.60
CA GLU A 205 -0.52 -4.19 3.90
C GLU A 205 0.20 -5.47 3.45
N ILE A 206 0.79 -5.48 2.26
CA ILE A 206 1.53 -6.65 1.76
C ILE A 206 2.83 -6.83 2.58
N ASN A 207 3.57 -5.75 2.84
CA ASN A 207 4.85 -5.83 3.52
C ASN A 207 4.72 -6.38 4.95
N ASP A 208 3.64 -6.03 5.66
CA ASP A 208 3.36 -6.56 7.00
C ASP A 208 3.22 -8.09 6.99
N MET A 209 2.51 -8.65 6.01
CA MET A 209 2.37 -10.10 5.86
C MET A 209 3.67 -10.77 5.40
N THR A 210 4.35 -10.19 4.39
CA THR A 210 5.52 -10.81 3.76
C THR A 210 6.77 -10.76 4.62
N LYS A 211 6.82 -9.89 5.64
CA LYS A 211 7.94 -9.82 6.58
C LYS A 211 8.16 -11.14 7.32
N SER A 212 7.07 -11.84 7.67
CA SER A 212 7.12 -13.16 8.31
C SER A 212 7.74 -14.25 7.43
N TRP A 213 7.79 -14.02 6.11
CA TRP A 213 8.38 -14.93 5.13
C TRP A 213 9.82 -14.55 4.75
N GLY A 214 10.42 -13.51 5.34
CA GLY A 214 11.78 -13.09 5.00
C GLY A 214 11.89 -12.19 3.74
N LEU A 215 10.78 -11.60 3.29
CA LEU A 215 10.77 -10.66 2.16
C LEU A 215 10.50 -9.22 2.62
N GLU A 216 11.02 -8.30 1.83
CA GLU A 216 10.72 -6.88 1.90
C GLU A 216 10.19 -6.43 0.53
N VAL A 217 9.06 -5.73 0.53
CA VAL A 217 8.47 -5.19 -0.70
C VAL A 217 8.99 -3.77 -0.90
N ASP A 218 9.75 -3.55 -1.97
CA ASP A 218 10.37 -2.26 -2.27
C ASP A 218 9.35 -1.30 -2.93
N ARG A 219 8.51 -1.81 -3.84
CA ARG A 219 7.54 -1.00 -4.59
C ARG A 219 6.36 -1.82 -5.11
N VAL A 220 5.17 -1.21 -5.13
CA VAL A 220 3.96 -1.77 -5.74
C VAL A 220 3.41 -0.77 -6.77
N GLU A 221 3.29 -1.19 -8.02
CA GLU A 221 2.71 -0.39 -9.10
C GLU A 221 1.41 -1.02 -9.59
N LEU A 222 0.30 -0.31 -9.48
CA LEU A 222 -0.98 -0.78 -10.03
C LEU A 222 -0.96 -0.68 -11.56
N SER A 223 -1.48 -1.69 -12.26
CA SER A 223 -1.61 -1.70 -13.71
C SER A 223 -3.07 -1.90 -14.10
N MET A 224 -3.66 -0.91 -14.75
CA MET A 224 -5.05 -0.98 -15.21
C MET A 224 -5.06 -1.45 -16.66
N GLU A 225 -5.64 -2.62 -16.92
CA GLU A 225 -5.62 -3.22 -18.26
C GLU A 225 -6.92 -2.94 -19.03
N ALA A 226 -8.09 -2.99 -18.37
CA ALA A 226 -9.37 -2.68 -19.01
C ALA A 226 -10.46 -2.20 -18.03
N VAL A 227 -11.30 -1.26 -18.47
CA VAL A 227 -12.62 -0.99 -17.87
C VAL A 227 -13.64 -1.80 -18.65
N LEU A 228 -14.18 -2.86 -18.05
CA LEU A 228 -15.15 -3.72 -18.74
C LEU A 228 -16.54 -3.10 -18.73
N GLN A 229 -16.91 -2.39 -17.66
CA GLN A 229 -18.17 -1.62 -17.57
C GLN A 229 -17.96 -0.33 -16.77
N PRO A 230 -18.37 0.83 -17.30
CA PRO A 230 -18.37 2.08 -16.54
C PRO A 230 -19.40 2.03 -15.39
N PRO A 231 -19.27 2.88 -14.37
CA PRO A 231 -20.21 2.95 -13.25
C PRO A 231 -21.67 3.02 -13.72
N ARG A 232 -22.56 2.29 -13.03
CA ARG A 232 -24.01 2.51 -13.20
C ARG A 232 -24.35 3.80 -12.48
N GLU A 233 -24.26 4.92 -13.20
CA GLU A 233 -24.94 6.13 -12.75
C GLU A 233 -26.43 5.80 -12.67
N ASN A 234 -27.02 5.98 -11.49
CA ASN A 234 -28.47 5.95 -11.32
C ASN A 234 -29.06 7.11 -12.15
N LEU A 235 -29.22 6.88 -13.44
CA LEU A 235 -30.11 7.65 -14.27
C LEU A 235 -31.53 7.21 -13.89
N ALA A 236 -32.07 7.89 -12.88
CA ALA A 236 -33.44 8.36 -13.01
C ALA A 236 -33.44 9.37 -14.18
N GLY A 237 -33.59 8.84 -15.39
CA GLY A 237 -33.75 9.55 -16.66
C GLY A 237 -34.49 8.58 -17.59
N PRO A 238 -35.45 9.07 -18.39
CA PRO A 238 -36.70 8.39 -18.69
C PRO A 238 -36.45 7.04 -19.36
N ALA A 239 -37.37 6.11 -19.05
CA ALA A 239 -37.55 4.83 -19.70
C ALA A 239 -36.87 4.77 -21.07
N ALA A 240 -35.97 3.79 -21.21
CA ALA A 240 -35.44 3.37 -22.49
C ALA A 240 -36.55 3.48 -23.52
N THR A 241 -36.42 4.44 -24.43
CA THR A 241 -37.27 4.51 -25.60
C THR A 241 -36.91 3.27 -26.39
N VAL A 242 -37.73 2.24 -26.22
CA VAL A 242 -37.75 1.05 -27.04
C VAL A 242 -37.82 1.54 -28.49
N PRO A 243 -36.97 1.07 -29.41
CA PRO A 243 -37.14 1.43 -30.81
C PRO A 243 -38.55 0.97 -31.23
N PRO A 244 -39.33 1.80 -31.95
CA PRO A 244 -40.66 1.39 -32.36
C PRO A 244 -40.49 0.22 -33.34
N VAL A 245 -40.90 -0.98 -32.91
CA VAL A 245 -41.06 -2.12 -33.81
C VAL A 245 -42.23 -1.79 -34.73
N PRO A 246 -42.03 -1.71 -36.05
CA PRO A 246 -43.14 -1.45 -36.97
C PRO A 246 -44.04 -2.69 -37.05
N GLY A 247 -45.34 -2.51 -36.84
CA GLY A 247 -46.34 -3.45 -37.39
C GLY A 247 -47.14 -4.31 -36.42
N LEU A 248 -47.52 -3.82 -35.24
CA LEU A 248 -48.60 -4.44 -34.45
C LEU A 248 -49.49 -3.35 -33.81
N GLU A 249 -50.30 -2.71 -34.65
CA GLU A 249 -51.48 -1.97 -34.19
C GLU A 249 -52.63 -2.97 -34.00
N GLY A 250 -53.06 -3.15 -32.75
CA GLY A 250 -54.32 -3.80 -32.41
C GLY A 250 -54.20 -5.26 -31.97
N LEU A 251 -53.94 -5.51 -30.69
CA LEU A 251 -54.52 -6.61 -29.91
C LEU A 251 -54.19 -6.46 -28.42
N ASP A 252 -55.21 -6.69 -27.60
CA ASP A 252 -55.34 -6.32 -26.18
C ASP A 252 -54.23 -6.83 -25.24
N GLY A 253 -53.97 -6.02 -24.20
CA GLY A 253 -52.76 -5.99 -23.37
C GLY A 253 -52.43 -7.18 -22.46
N THR A 254 -53.08 -8.34 -22.59
CA THR A 254 -52.77 -9.53 -21.78
C THR A 254 -51.74 -10.47 -22.41
N ILE A 255 -51.57 -10.47 -23.73
CA ILE A 255 -50.63 -11.38 -24.43
C ILE A 255 -49.20 -10.79 -24.49
N GLN A 256 -49.07 -9.46 -24.56
CA GLN A 256 -47.76 -8.77 -24.53
C GLN A 256 -47.03 -8.92 -23.19
N GLN A 257 -47.78 -9.01 -22.09
CA GLN A 257 -47.19 -9.18 -20.75
C GLN A 257 -46.68 -10.61 -20.52
N LEU A 258 -47.30 -11.61 -21.17
CA LEU A 258 -46.78 -12.97 -21.21
C LEU A 258 -45.54 -13.09 -22.11
N ALA A 259 -45.52 -12.37 -23.24
CA ALA A 259 -44.36 -12.36 -24.15
C ALA A 259 -43.11 -11.73 -23.50
N ALA A 260 -43.26 -10.64 -22.75
CA ALA A 260 -42.14 -10.01 -22.03
C ALA A 260 -41.48 -10.95 -21.00
N HIS A 261 -42.24 -11.86 -20.41
CA HIS A 261 -41.71 -12.84 -19.44
C HIS A 261 -41.00 -14.04 -20.12
N PHE A 262 -41.32 -14.37 -21.38
CA PHE A 262 -40.67 -15.44 -22.13
C PHE A 262 -39.40 -14.99 -22.86
N PHE A 263 -39.32 -13.73 -23.32
CA PHE A 263 -38.16 -13.20 -24.04
C PHE A 263 -37.03 -12.65 -23.15
N GLY A 264 -37.25 -12.51 -21.84
CA GLY A 264 -36.20 -12.10 -20.89
C GLY A 264 -35.15 -13.18 -20.62
N SER A 265 -35.44 -14.44 -20.93
CA SER A 265 -34.64 -15.60 -20.50
C SER A 265 -33.64 -16.11 -21.54
N THR A 266 -33.68 -15.62 -22.78
CA THR A 266 -32.93 -16.20 -23.92
C THR A 266 -31.77 -15.35 -24.44
N LEU A 267 -31.43 -14.24 -23.78
CA LEU A 267 -30.26 -13.41 -24.13
C LEU A 267 -29.00 -13.75 -23.32
N ALA A 268 -29.02 -14.89 -22.62
CA ALA A 268 -27.90 -15.39 -21.82
C ALA A 268 -27.41 -16.77 -22.31
N LEU A 269 -27.29 -17.01 -23.63
CA LEU A 269 -26.57 -18.19 -24.17
C LEU A 269 -26.42 -18.10 -25.71
N ALA A 270 -25.48 -17.30 -26.21
CA ALA A 270 -24.86 -17.51 -27.52
C ALA A 270 -23.56 -16.70 -27.66
N SER A 271 -22.44 -17.39 -27.47
CA SER A 271 -21.08 -16.95 -27.76
C SER A 271 -20.68 -17.27 -29.20
N GLY A 272 -19.85 -16.41 -29.81
CA GLY A 272 -18.68 -16.89 -30.59
C GLY A 272 -18.55 -16.50 -32.06
N GLY A 273 -17.44 -15.80 -32.38
CA GLY A 273 -16.67 -15.79 -33.65
C GLY A 273 -17.36 -15.26 -34.91
N THR A 274 -16.74 -14.64 -35.92
CA THR A 274 -15.32 -14.42 -36.31
C THR A 274 -15.36 -13.52 -37.56
N GLY A 275 -14.34 -12.69 -37.83
CA GLY A 275 -13.99 -12.23 -39.19
C GLY A 275 -14.10 -10.74 -39.51
N ALA A 276 -12.94 -10.09 -39.70
CA ALA A 276 -12.71 -8.87 -40.50
C ALA A 276 -12.57 -9.26 -42.01
N PRO A 277 -12.43 -8.37 -43.05
CA PRO A 277 -11.63 -7.12 -43.09
C PRO A 277 -12.18 -5.92 -43.94
N GLU A 278 -11.45 -4.77 -43.87
CA GLU A 278 -11.22 -3.69 -44.90
C GLU A 278 -12.41 -2.96 -45.58
N ALA A 279 -12.40 -1.71 -46.05
CA ALA A 279 -11.52 -0.51 -46.04
C ALA A 279 -12.29 0.66 -46.71
N ALA A 280 -11.73 1.88 -46.65
CA ALA A 280 -12.05 3.15 -47.36
C ALA A 280 -13.25 3.97 -46.82
N ASP A 281 -13.08 5.14 -46.19
CA ASP A 281 -12.46 6.42 -46.60
C ASP A 281 -13.42 7.29 -47.45
N SER A 282 -13.79 8.47 -46.92
CA SER A 282 -14.03 9.77 -47.60
C SER A 282 -14.91 10.74 -46.78
N VAL A 283 -14.24 11.67 -46.09
CA VAL A 283 -14.43 13.14 -46.04
C VAL A 283 -15.86 13.73 -46.12
N GLU A 284 -16.26 14.53 -45.10
CA GLU A 284 -16.52 15.97 -45.26
C GLU A 284 -16.64 16.74 -43.93
N MET A 285 -16.12 17.97 -43.95
CA MET A 285 -15.98 18.93 -42.86
C MET A 285 -17.24 19.78 -42.72
N VAL A 286 -17.68 20.07 -41.49
CA VAL A 286 -18.42 21.30 -41.17
C VAL A 286 -17.93 21.86 -39.84
N ASN A 287 -17.51 23.12 -39.90
CA ASN A 287 -17.02 23.95 -38.82
C ASN A 287 -18.19 24.72 -38.18
N GLU A 288 -17.95 25.18 -36.93
CA GLU A 288 -18.78 26.09 -36.12
C GLU A 288 -20.12 25.50 -35.61
N VAL A 289 -20.54 25.69 -34.36
CA VAL A 289 -20.78 26.96 -33.67
C VAL A 289 -20.92 26.67 -32.15
N GLU A 290 -20.16 27.33 -31.27
CA GLU A 290 -20.57 27.59 -29.86
C GLU A 290 -21.82 28.49 -29.87
N PRO A 291 -22.86 28.29 -29.04
CA PRO A 291 -22.99 29.08 -27.79
C PRO A 291 -23.98 28.48 -26.74
N PRO A 292 -24.41 29.19 -25.66
CA PRO A 292 -23.86 30.39 -25.05
C PRO A 292 -23.40 30.19 -23.59
N THR A 293 -22.43 31.02 -23.21
CA THR A 293 -22.15 31.40 -21.83
C THR A 293 -23.16 32.48 -21.39
N THR A 294 -23.79 32.31 -20.23
CA THR A 294 -24.16 33.42 -19.34
C THR A 294 -23.95 33.00 -17.88
N PRO A 295 -23.53 33.94 -17.01
CA PRO A 295 -22.70 33.64 -15.84
C PRO A 295 -23.55 33.45 -14.59
N LEU A 296 -23.29 32.39 -13.83
CA LEU A 296 -23.71 32.29 -12.44
C LEU A 296 -22.49 32.00 -11.57
N LEU A 297 -21.89 33.10 -11.13
CA LEU A 297 -21.04 33.25 -9.94
C LEU A 297 -20.11 32.06 -9.63
N ALA A 298 -18.85 32.17 -10.06
CA ALA A 298 -17.76 31.55 -9.32
C ALA A 298 -17.95 31.92 -7.84
N GLN A 299 -18.26 30.93 -6.99
CA GLN A 299 -18.28 31.16 -5.55
C GLN A 299 -16.87 31.56 -5.16
N ARG A 300 -16.68 32.85 -4.91
CA ARG A 300 -15.46 33.39 -4.31
C ARG A 300 -15.29 32.67 -2.98
N LYS A 301 -14.36 31.70 -2.90
CA LYS A 301 -14.01 31.11 -1.62
C LYS A 301 -13.55 32.26 -0.72
N PRO A 302 -14.15 32.40 0.49
CA PRO A 302 -13.86 33.54 1.34
C PRO A 302 -12.38 33.52 1.74
N SER A 303 -11.73 34.68 1.65
CA SER A 303 -10.34 34.81 2.08
C SER A 303 -10.21 34.60 3.59
N ALA A 304 -9.01 34.28 4.09
CA ALA A 304 -8.79 34.03 5.52
C ALA A 304 -9.33 35.19 6.41
N ASP A 305 -9.22 36.44 5.95
CA ASP A 305 -9.70 37.63 6.67
C ASP A 305 -11.23 37.76 6.72
N GLU A 306 -11.92 37.33 5.66
CA GLU A 306 -13.39 37.27 5.60
C GLU A 306 -13.90 36.15 6.51
N LEU A 307 -13.21 35.00 6.56
CA LEU A 307 -13.51 33.91 7.47
C LEU A 307 -13.39 34.34 8.94
N LEU A 308 -12.35 35.10 9.28
CA LEU A 308 -12.15 35.59 10.64
C LEU A 308 -13.23 36.60 11.07
N SER A 309 -13.65 37.46 10.16
CA SER A 309 -14.78 38.36 10.39
C SER A 309 -16.08 37.58 10.64
N ALA A 310 -16.27 36.45 9.91
CA ALA A 310 -17.39 35.55 10.14
C ALA A 310 -17.30 34.85 11.50
N VAL A 311 -16.11 34.39 11.90
CA VAL A 311 -15.88 33.79 13.24
C VAL A 311 -16.17 34.80 14.33
N GLN A 312 -15.71 36.05 14.20
CA GLN A 312 -15.98 37.12 15.16
C GLN A 312 -17.48 37.33 15.43
N SER A 313 -18.32 37.14 14.40
CA SER A 313 -19.77 37.28 14.54
C SER A 313 -20.43 36.15 15.35
N VAL A 314 -19.76 35.00 15.47
CA VAL A 314 -20.31 33.77 16.08
C VAL A 314 -19.84 33.57 17.52
N LEU A 315 -18.82 34.31 17.95
CA LEU A 315 -18.33 34.34 19.32
C LEU A 315 -19.47 34.65 20.32
N SER A 316 -19.66 33.77 21.31
CA SER A 316 -20.69 33.88 22.34
C SER A 316 -20.26 33.18 23.62
N GLU A 317 -20.82 33.58 24.76
CA GLU A 317 -20.53 32.97 26.06
C GLU A 317 -20.86 31.46 26.10
N ALA A 318 -21.85 31.03 25.30
CA ALA A 318 -22.20 29.62 25.16
C ALA A 318 -21.07 28.78 24.54
N LEU A 319 -20.36 29.32 23.54
CA LEU A 319 -19.22 28.63 22.91
C LEU A 319 -17.99 28.63 23.81
N VAL A 320 -17.76 29.73 24.53
CA VAL A 320 -16.67 29.83 25.51
C VAL A 320 -16.83 28.79 26.62
N SER A 321 -18.06 28.59 27.12
CA SER A 321 -18.38 27.55 28.11
C SER A 321 -18.14 26.11 27.60
N GLN A 322 -18.35 25.86 26.30
CA GLN A 322 -18.16 24.54 25.70
C GLN A 322 -16.69 24.22 25.39
N VAL A 323 -15.93 25.22 24.90
CA VAL A 323 -14.56 25.03 24.43
C VAL A 323 -13.55 25.27 25.55
N GLY A 324 -13.56 26.45 26.17
CA GLY A 324 -12.76 26.80 27.35
C GLY A 324 -11.24 26.78 27.15
N ALA A 325 -10.73 27.17 25.97
CA ALA A 325 -9.30 27.09 25.64
C ALA A 325 -8.82 28.22 24.72
N SER A 326 -7.51 28.43 24.68
CA SER A 326 -6.84 29.40 23.81
C SER A 326 -6.12 28.71 22.64
N TYR A 327 -6.31 29.24 21.43
CA TYR A 327 -5.78 28.67 20.19
C TYR A 327 -4.93 29.66 19.44
N GLN A 328 -3.80 29.18 18.91
CA GLN A 328 -3.02 29.87 17.88
C GLN A 328 -3.20 29.14 16.56
N VAL A 329 -3.56 29.86 15.50
CA VAL A 329 -3.74 29.32 14.15
C VAL A 329 -2.72 29.97 13.21
N ASN A 330 -1.80 29.16 12.71
CA ASN A 330 -0.77 29.54 11.76
C ASN A 330 -1.21 29.08 10.37
N ILE A 331 -1.52 30.04 9.50
CA ILE A 331 -1.98 29.79 8.14
C ILE A 331 -0.82 29.97 7.17
N ALA A 332 -0.51 28.92 6.39
CA ALA A 332 0.44 29.01 5.29
C ALA A 332 -0.24 29.59 4.04
N LEU A 333 0.19 30.78 3.61
CA LEU A 333 -0.30 31.43 2.39
C LEU A 333 0.41 30.87 1.16
N SER A 334 -0.24 30.98 0.01
CA SER A 334 0.33 30.61 -1.31
C SER A 334 1.60 31.38 -1.68
N SER A 335 1.88 32.51 -1.01
CA SER A 335 3.11 33.30 -1.14
C SER A 335 4.30 32.73 -0.37
N GLY A 336 4.13 31.65 0.40
CA GLY A 336 5.15 31.07 1.27
C GLY A 336 5.36 31.80 2.61
N THR A 337 4.54 32.82 2.89
CA THR A 337 4.52 33.53 4.19
C THR A 337 3.47 32.92 5.12
N TRP A 338 3.68 33.02 6.42
CA TRP A 338 2.75 32.53 7.44
C TRP A 338 1.96 33.69 8.03
N SER A 339 0.64 33.56 8.09
CA SER A 339 -0.23 34.49 8.81
C SER A 339 -0.70 33.84 10.10
N THR A 340 -0.28 34.41 11.23
CA THR A 340 -0.64 33.92 12.56
C THR A 340 -1.85 34.67 13.08
N TYR A 341 -2.81 33.91 13.62
CA TYR A 341 -4.02 34.40 14.24
C TYR A 341 -4.18 33.75 15.62
N PHE A 342 -4.89 34.43 16.51
CA PHE A 342 -5.23 33.88 17.82
C PHE A 342 -6.74 33.86 18.00
N ILE A 343 -7.24 32.82 18.65
CA ILE A 343 -8.63 32.64 19.04
C ILE A 343 -8.63 32.30 20.53
N ASP A 344 -9.05 33.24 21.36
CA ASP A 344 -9.17 33.04 22.80
C ASP A 344 -10.62 32.76 23.17
N LEU A 345 -10.90 31.51 23.57
CA LEU A 345 -12.20 31.05 24.05
C LEU A 345 -12.12 30.63 25.54
N SER A 346 -11.22 31.24 26.31
CA SER A 346 -11.04 30.93 27.73
C SER A 346 -11.96 31.74 28.65
N SER A 347 -12.31 32.97 28.28
CA SER A 347 -13.06 33.89 29.15
C SER A 347 -13.98 34.86 28.39
N GLY A 348 -15.08 35.27 29.05
CA GLY A 348 -16.06 36.22 28.51
C GLY A 348 -16.80 35.71 27.27
N SER A 349 -16.94 36.56 26.25
CA SER A 349 -17.57 36.20 24.97
C SER A 349 -16.58 35.68 23.91
N GLY A 350 -15.28 35.58 24.25
CA GLY A 350 -14.20 35.17 23.35
C GLY A 350 -13.60 36.33 22.55
N ARG A 351 -12.30 36.25 22.21
CA ARG A 351 -11.56 37.24 21.42
C ARG A 351 -10.89 36.58 20.23
N ILE A 352 -10.83 37.30 19.10
CA ILE A 352 -10.11 36.86 17.91
C ILE A 352 -9.32 38.02 17.33
N GLY A 353 -8.11 37.75 16.82
CA GLY A 353 -7.27 38.80 16.24
C GLY A 353 -6.09 38.25 15.45
N ARG A 354 -5.36 39.16 14.80
CA ARG A 354 -4.11 38.84 14.08
C ARG A 354 -2.94 38.94 15.05
N GLY A 355 -1.99 38.01 14.91
CA GLY A 355 -0.78 37.95 15.73
C GLY A 355 -0.80 36.83 16.77
N VAL A 356 0.21 36.83 17.62
CA VAL A 356 0.40 35.84 18.68
C VAL A 356 -0.54 36.16 19.85
N PRO A 357 -1.14 35.16 20.52
CA PRO A 357 -1.96 35.41 21.71
C PRO A 357 -1.18 36.14 22.82
N GLU A 358 -1.87 36.93 23.64
CA GLU A 358 -1.30 37.66 24.78
C GLU A 358 -0.79 36.72 25.90
N GLY A 359 -1.13 35.42 25.86
CA GLY A 359 -0.68 34.36 26.77
C GLY A 359 -0.21 33.10 26.04
N VAL A 360 0.21 32.08 26.79
CA VAL A 360 0.64 30.78 26.22
C VAL A 360 -0.57 30.06 25.62
N PRO A 361 -0.55 29.70 24.32
CA PRO A 361 -1.67 28.97 23.71
C PRO A 361 -1.71 27.52 24.20
N ASP A 362 -2.91 27.02 24.47
CA ASP A 362 -3.13 25.60 24.82
C ASP A 362 -2.95 24.69 23.60
N VAL A 363 -3.27 25.20 22.42
CA VAL A 363 -3.17 24.49 21.14
C VAL A 363 -2.65 25.42 20.05
N THR A 364 -1.66 24.96 19.29
CA THR A 364 -1.19 25.59 18.06
C THR A 364 -1.56 24.72 16.86
N LEU A 365 -2.25 25.33 15.89
CA LEU A 365 -2.74 24.70 14.68
C LEU A 365 -1.98 25.25 13.48
N GLU A 366 -1.43 24.36 12.64
CA GLU A 366 -0.77 24.75 11.39
C GLU A 366 -1.52 24.14 10.20
N VAL A 367 -1.92 24.99 9.26
CA VAL A 367 -2.79 24.60 8.15
C VAL A 367 -2.58 25.49 6.93
N SER A 368 -2.82 24.98 5.73
CA SER A 368 -2.79 25.79 4.50
C SER A 368 -4.07 26.63 4.36
N GLU A 369 -3.98 27.76 3.65
CA GLU A 369 -5.16 28.61 3.40
C GLU A 369 -6.30 27.85 2.69
N GLN A 370 -5.97 26.96 1.75
CA GLN A 370 -6.95 26.16 1.01
C GLN A 370 -7.64 25.14 1.93
N ASP A 371 -6.85 24.45 2.76
CA ASP A 371 -7.35 23.42 3.67
C ASP A 371 -8.20 24.04 4.77
N LEU A 372 -7.86 25.25 5.21
CA LEU A 372 -8.66 26.02 6.15
C LEU A 372 -10.01 26.39 5.55
N GLN A 373 -10.04 26.89 4.30
CA GLN A 373 -11.29 27.19 3.60
C GLN A 373 -12.17 25.94 3.50
N ASP A 374 -11.60 24.80 3.11
CA ASP A 374 -12.33 23.53 2.99
C ASP A 374 -12.82 23.02 4.37
N LEU A 375 -12.06 23.28 5.45
CA LEU A 375 -12.44 22.96 6.83
C LEU A 375 -13.66 23.80 7.29
N PHE A 376 -13.66 25.10 6.97
CA PHE A 376 -14.79 25.98 7.28
C PHE A 376 -16.02 25.74 6.40
N LEU A 377 -15.83 25.35 5.14
CA LEU A 377 -16.92 24.96 4.25
C LEU A 377 -17.52 23.58 4.62
N GLY A 378 -16.79 22.79 5.42
CA GLY A 378 -17.19 21.46 5.87
C GLY A 378 -16.91 20.36 4.84
N ASP A 379 -16.15 20.67 3.79
CA ASP A 379 -15.67 19.72 2.79
C ASP A 379 -14.53 18.86 3.36
N LEU A 380 -13.77 19.40 4.32
CA LEU A 380 -12.72 18.70 5.04
C LEU A 380 -13.08 18.56 6.53
N ARG A 381 -13.00 17.35 7.11
CA ARG A 381 -13.25 17.15 8.55
C ARG A 381 -11.96 17.33 9.37
N PRO A 382 -12.00 17.96 10.57
CA PRO A 382 -10.80 18.22 11.37
C PRO A 382 -9.96 16.97 11.68
N LEU A 383 -10.60 15.87 12.10
CA LEU A 383 -9.89 14.61 12.40
C LEU A 383 -9.22 14.03 11.14
N SER A 384 -9.90 14.10 9.99
CA SER A 384 -9.33 13.61 8.73
C SER A 384 -8.15 14.46 8.24
N ALA A 385 -8.20 15.77 8.47
CA ALA A 385 -7.10 16.67 8.15
C ALA A 385 -5.87 16.38 9.04
N TYR A 386 -6.08 16.09 10.32
CA TYR A 386 -5.01 15.71 11.25
C TYR A 386 -4.37 14.37 10.88
N MET A 387 -5.17 13.33 10.67
CA MET A 387 -4.67 11.98 10.32
C MET A 387 -3.97 11.94 8.95
N SER A 388 -4.29 12.87 8.05
CA SER A 388 -3.62 13.00 6.74
C SER A 388 -2.38 13.90 6.77
N GLY A 389 -2.05 14.52 7.91
CA GLY A 389 -0.93 15.44 8.05
C GLY A 389 -1.14 16.83 7.43
N ARG A 390 -2.35 17.13 6.95
CA ARG A 390 -2.74 18.43 6.36
C ARG A 390 -3.01 19.51 7.40
N LEU A 391 -3.42 19.10 8.60
CA LEU A 391 -3.57 19.94 9.78
C LEU A 391 -2.59 19.44 10.84
N GLN A 392 -1.58 20.22 11.17
CA GLN A 392 -0.68 19.88 12.27
C GLN A 392 -1.20 20.52 13.56
N VAL A 393 -1.20 19.75 14.64
CA VAL A 393 -1.70 20.16 15.94
C VAL A 393 -0.58 19.97 16.95
N THR A 394 -0.19 21.04 17.63
CA THR A 394 0.78 21.01 18.73
C THR A 394 0.07 21.45 20.01
N GLY A 395 -0.01 20.57 21.01
CA GLY A 395 -0.74 20.80 22.26
C GLY A 395 -1.71 19.67 22.59
N ASP A 396 -2.75 19.96 23.37
CA ASP A 396 -3.78 18.96 23.70
C ASP A 396 -4.73 18.72 22.50
N LEU A 397 -4.62 17.53 21.92
CA LEU A 397 -5.45 17.10 20.79
C LEU A 397 -6.95 17.12 21.12
N HIS A 398 -7.34 16.82 22.35
CA HIS A 398 -8.74 16.81 22.74
C HIS A 398 -9.34 18.22 22.69
N LEU A 399 -8.59 19.22 23.15
CA LEU A 399 -8.96 20.63 23.02
C LEU A 399 -8.95 21.09 21.56
N ALA A 400 -7.99 20.61 20.75
CA ALA A 400 -7.94 20.93 19.32
C ALA A 400 -9.21 20.51 18.57
N LEU A 401 -9.76 19.34 18.90
CA LEU A 401 -10.99 18.82 18.28
C LEU A 401 -12.24 19.57 18.73
N LYS A 402 -12.27 20.15 19.94
CA LYS A 402 -13.39 20.98 20.40
C LYS A 402 -13.59 22.23 19.57
N LEU A 403 -12.56 22.70 18.86
CA LEU A 403 -12.68 23.82 17.91
C LEU A 403 -13.67 23.51 16.77
N GLU A 404 -14.03 22.25 16.54
CA GLU A 404 -15.09 21.87 15.59
C GLU A 404 -16.46 22.45 15.98
N GLU A 405 -16.75 22.64 17.27
CA GLU A 405 -18.01 23.25 17.73
C GLU A 405 -18.15 24.69 17.23
N LEU A 406 -17.05 25.42 17.09
CA LEU A 406 -17.03 26.75 16.48
C LEU A 406 -17.40 26.69 14.98
N ILE A 407 -16.90 25.69 14.25
CA ILE A 407 -17.25 25.48 12.84
C ILE A 407 -18.73 25.10 12.69
N LYS A 408 -19.24 24.24 13.58
CA LYS A 408 -20.67 23.87 13.62
C LYS A 408 -21.55 25.08 13.90
N ALA A 409 -21.16 25.93 14.85
CA ALA A 409 -21.89 27.15 15.19
C ALA A 409 -21.95 28.14 14.02
N MET A 410 -20.86 28.25 13.24
CA MET A 410 -20.85 29.05 12.00
C MET A 410 -21.81 28.49 10.95
N LYS A 411 -21.83 27.16 10.79
CA LYS A 411 -22.71 26.50 9.82
C LYS A 411 -24.18 26.62 10.19
N GLN A 412 -24.51 26.60 11.48
CA GLN A 412 -25.90 26.69 11.95
C GLN A 412 -26.51 28.08 11.78
N ARG A 413 -25.68 29.11 11.59
CA ARG A 413 -26.11 30.50 11.41
C ARG A 413 -26.18 30.93 9.94
N ARG A 414 -25.71 30.08 9.02
CA ARG A 414 -25.75 30.27 7.57
C ARG A 414 -26.93 29.51 6.99
#